data_AF-A0A944JZS5-F1
#
_entry.id   AF-A0A944JZS5-F1
#
_cell.length_a   1.000
_cell.length_b   1.000
_cell.length_c   1.000
_cell.angle_alpha   90.00
_cell.angle_beta   90.00
_cell.angle_gamma   90.00
#
_symmetry.space_group_name_H-M   'P 1'
#
loop_
_entity.id
_entity.type
_entity.pdbx_description
1 polymer ?
#
loop_
_entity_poly.entity_id
_entity_poly.type
_entity_poly.pdbx_seq_one_letter_code
_entity_poly.pdbx_strand_id
1 'polypeptide(L)'
;MSAGTTAAREAGRRVEEVLDGLAAAGDRQAREAAEELVRTLMDFYGAGLARVVERIGGLPPGADPLARLLDDELVSSLLVLHDLHPEDVHTRIARALDAAAQPVELVGFEEAAGTLRLRSTATGGGCGCGSTGDAVRQRIEDTVGAFAPEVTSVDLAAADPQPTLLQIGTRPQTPARAS
;
A
#
# COMPACT_ATOMS: atom_id res chain seq x y z
N MET A 1 4.34 -9.89 33.30
CA MET A 1 3.52 -10.90 32.60
C MET A 1 2.03 -10.94 33.01
N SER A 2 1.61 -10.47 34.21
CA SER A 2 0.21 -10.60 34.68
C SER A 2 -0.80 -9.59 34.08
N ALA A 3 -0.37 -8.36 33.78
CA ALA A 3 -1.26 -7.30 33.29
C ALA A 3 -1.86 -7.59 31.90
N GLY A 4 -1.04 -8.10 30.96
CA GLY A 4 -1.50 -8.44 29.61
C GLY A 4 -2.53 -9.57 29.59
N THR A 5 -2.34 -10.62 30.39
CA THR A 5 -3.33 -11.71 30.50
C THR A 5 -4.62 -11.24 31.17
N THR A 6 -4.54 -10.28 32.10
CA THR A 6 -5.73 -9.71 32.75
C THR A 6 -6.54 -8.86 31.77
N ALA A 7 -5.89 -8.02 30.98
CA ALA A 7 -6.52 -7.23 29.93
C ALA A 7 -7.20 -8.10 28.86
N ALA A 8 -6.55 -9.20 28.43
CA ALA A 8 -7.13 -10.12 27.45
C ALA A 8 -8.41 -10.81 27.98
N ARG A 9 -8.44 -11.22 29.25
CA ARG A 9 -9.64 -11.80 29.86
C ARG A 9 -10.76 -10.79 30.02
N GLU A 10 -10.43 -9.54 30.35
CA GLU A 10 -11.41 -8.46 30.47
C GLU A 10 -12.02 -8.11 29.11
N ALA A 11 -11.20 -8.02 28.06
CA ALA A 11 -11.68 -7.84 26.70
C ALA A 11 -12.61 -8.97 26.26
N GLY A 12 -12.25 -10.23 26.54
CA GLY A 12 -13.09 -11.39 26.25
C GLY A 12 -14.46 -11.32 26.92
N ARG A 13 -14.50 -11.06 28.23
CA ARG A 13 -15.77 -10.88 28.96
C ARG A 13 -16.62 -9.74 28.38
N ARG A 14 -16.00 -8.63 28.00
CA ARG A 14 -16.73 -7.49 27.44
C ARG A 14 -17.32 -7.80 26.07
N VAL A 15 -16.64 -8.61 25.25
CA VAL A 15 -17.20 -9.10 23.98
C VAL A 15 -18.40 -10.02 24.25
N GLU A 16 -18.28 -10.95 25.20
CA GLU A 16 -19.39 -11.83 25.61
C GLU A 16 -20.60 -11.03 26.10
N GLU A 17 -20.41 -10.04 26.98
CA GLU A 17 -21.48 -9.17 27.50
C GLU A 17 -22.23 -8.43 26.38
N VAL A 18 -21.51 -7.95 25.35
CA VAL A 18 -22.13 -7.27 24.20
C VAL A 18 -22.94 -8.26 23.36
N LEU A 19 -22.41 -9.45 23.10
CA LEU A 19 -23.13 -10.48 22.34
C LEU A 19 -24.39 -10.97 23.07
N ASP A 20 -24.30 -11.17 24.39
CA ASP A 20 -25.44 -11.52 25.24
C ASP A 20 -26.50 -10.41 25.25
N GLY A 21 -26.07 -9.15 25.30
CA GLY A 21 -26.96 -7.99 25.19
C GLY A 21 -27.71 -7.95 23.85
N LEU A 22 -27.03 -8.24 22.75
CA LEU A 22 -27.64 -8.33 21.42
C LEU A 22 -28.63 -9.51 21.33
N ALA A 23 -28.29 -10.66 21.92
CA ALA A 23 -29.18 -11.81 21.98
C ALA A 23 -30.45 -11.53 22.79
N ALA A 24 -30.31 -10.85 23.93
CA ALA A 24 -31.43 -10.48 24.81
C ALA A 24 -32.39 -9.47 24.16
N ALA A 25 -31.89 -8.60 23.27
CA ALA A 25 -32.71 -7.65 22.53
C ALA A 25 -33.65 -8.32 21.49
N GLY A 26 -33.44 -9.60 21.17
CA GLY A 26 -34.28 -10.38 20.27
C GLY A 26 -34.05 -10.12 18.77
N ASP A 27 -33.08 -9.28 18.42
CA ASP A 27 -32.68 -9.03 17.03
C ASP A 27 -31.67 -10.08 16.56
N ARG A 28 -32.20 -11.14 15.94
CA ARG A 28 -31.39 -12.24 15.39
C ARG A 28 -30.39 -11.76 14.34
N GLN A 29 -30.78 -10.82 13.49
CA GLN A 29 -29.94 -10.35 12.40
C GLN A 29 -28.75 -9.54 12.93
N ALA A 30 -29.00 -8.68 13.92
CA ALA A 30 -27.93 -7.93 14.58
C ALA A 30 -26.94 -8.87 15.31
N ARG A 31 -27.43 -9.91 15.98
CA ARG A 31 -26.58 -10.92 16.63
C ARG A 31 -25.71 -11.67 15.63
N GLU A 32 -26.29 -12.16 14.53
CA GLU A 32 -25.55 -12.88 13.48
C GLU A 32 -24.49 -11.99 12.82
N ALA A 33 -24.82 -10.73 12.54
CA ALA A 33 -23.87 -9.77 11.99
C ALA A 33 -22.71 -9.47 12.98
N ALA A 34 -22.99 -9.36 14.28
CA ALA A 34 -21.98 -9.15 15.30
C ALA A 34 -21.05 -10.37 15.45
N GLU A 35 -21.59 -11.58 15.44
CA GLU A 35 -20.80 -12.81 15.48
C GLU A 35 -19.89 -12.96 14.25
N GLU A 36 -20.41 -12.63 13.07
CA GLU A 36 -19.63 -12.65 11.84
C GLU A 36 -18.53 -11.58 11.85
N LEU A 37 -18.82 -10.38 12.35
CA LEU A 37 -17.82 -9.33 12.53
C LEU A 37 -16.69 -9.79 13.46
N VAL A 38 -17.02 -10.35 14.63
CA VAL A 38 -16.01 -10.84 15.58
C VAL A 38 -15.16 -11.94 14.94
N ARG A 39 -15.79 -12.90 14.25
CA ARG A 39 -15.07 -13.98 13.54
C ARG A 39 -14.10 -13.40 12.51
N THR A 40 -14.59 -12.51 11.66
CA THR A 40 -13.79 -11.87 10.60
C THR A 40 -12.60 -11.11 11.19
N LEU A 41 -12.81 -10.35 12.26
CA LEU A 41 -11.73 -9.63 12.93
C LEU A 41 -10.70 -10.60 13.54
N MET A 42 -11.16 -11.66 14.23
CA MET A 42 -10.26 -12.64 14.83
C MET A 42 -9.43 -13.40 13.79
N ASP A 43 -10.01 -13.75 12.66
CA ASP A 43 -9.30 -14.39 11.55
C ASP A 43 -8.26 -13.44 10.94
N PHE A 44 -8.64 -12.17 10.73
CA PHE A 44 -7.73 -11.13 10.23
C PHE A 44 -6.53 -10.91 11.15
N TYR A 45 -6.77 -10.70 12.45
CA TYR A 45 -5.68 -10.55 13.42
C TYR A 45 -4.87 -11.83 13.59
N GLY A 46 -5.50 -13.00 13.53
CA GLY A 46 -4.84 -14.29 13.55
C GLY A 46 -3.84 -14.45 12.39
N ALA A 47 -4.23 -14.04 11.18
CA ALA A 47 -3.36 -14.03 10.01
C ALA A 47 -2.16 -13.08 10.20
N GLY A 48 -2.38 -11.88 10.75
CA GLY A 48 -1.32 -10.94 11.08
C GLY A 48 -0.31 -11.50 12.08
N LEU A 49 -0.81 -12.08 13.18
CA LEU A 49 0.04 -12.70 14.20
C LEU A 49 0.83 -13.89 13.66
N ALA A 50 0.20 -14.73 12.83
CA ALA A 50 0.88 -15.86 12.20
C ALA A 50 2.06 -15.39 11.33
N ARG A 51 1.87 -14.34 10.53
CA ARG A 51 2.94 -13.75 9.72
C ARG A 51 4.04 -13.16 10.58
N VAL A 52 3.73 -12.44 11.65
CA VAL A 52 4.74 -11.92 12.59
C VAL A 52 5.62 -13.06 13.11
N VAL A 53 5.01 -14.14 13.58
CA VAL A 53 5.73 -15.32 14.10
C VAL A 53 6.60 -15.96 13.02
N GLU A 54 6.08 -16.15 11.81
CA GLU A 54 6.80 -16.72 10.67
C GLU A 54 8.01 -15.87 10.28
N ARG A 55 7.82 -14.55 10.14
CA ARG A 55 8.87 -13.61 9.72
C ARG A 55 9.99 -13.53 10.75
N ILE A 56 9.67 -13.50 12.04
CA ILE A 56 10.68 -13.46 13.11
C ILE A 56 11.37 -14.81 13.26
N GLY A 57 10.62 -15.91 13.21
CA GLY A 57 11.17 -17.25 13.40
C GLY A 57 12.18 -17.68 12.33
N GLY A 58 12.10 -17.11 11.13
CA GLY A 58 13.03 -17.37 10.02
C GLY A 58 14.29 -16.49 9.97
N LEU A 59 14.52 -15.61 10.95
CA LEU A 59 15.61 -14.64 10.88
C LEU A 59 16.99 -15.27 11.12
N PRO A 60 18.00 -14.95 10.27
CA PRO A 60 19.37 -15.32 10.57
C PRO A 60 19.91 -14.49 11.76
N PRO A 61 20.93 -14.98 12.47
CA PRO A 61 21.56 -14.24 13.56
C PRO A 61 22.05 -12.86 13.09
N GLY A 62 21.68 -11.80 13.83
CA GLY A 62 22.08 -10.42 13.54
C GLY A 62 21.20 -9.67 12.53
N ALA A 63 20.17 -10.31 11.96
CA ALA A 63 19.16 -9.59 11.18
C ALA A 63 18.26 -8.72 12.09
N ASP A 64 17.79 -7.60 11.56
CA ASP A 64 16.83 -6.73 12.23
C ASP A 64 15.40 -7.29 12.11
N PRO A 65 14.77 -7.72 13.22
CA PRO A 65 13.41 -8.24 13.18
C PRO A 65 12.38 -7.20 12.76
N LEU A 66 12.58 -5.93 13.16
CA LEU A 66 11.64 -4.87 12.85
C LEU A 66 11.61 -4.61 11.35
N ALA A 67 12.77 -4.41 10.71
CA ALA A 67 12.85 -4.25 9.27
C ALA A 67 12.12 -5.36 8.50
N ARG A 68 12.23 -6.61 8.95
CA ARG A 68 11.57 -7.76 8.33
C ARG A 68 10.06 -7.78 8.49
N LEU A 69 9.55 -7.28 9.62
CA LEU A 69 8.11 -7.10 9.83
C LEU A 69 7.55 -5.98 8.95
N LEU A 70 8.30 -4.88 8.81
CA LEU A 70 7.87 -3.74 7.98
C LEU A 70 7.86 -4.06 6.48
N ASP A 71 8.60 -5.09 6.04
CA ASP A 71 8.52 -5.62 4.66
C ASP A 71 7.24 -6.44 4.39
N ASP A 72 6.50 -6.85 5.42
CA ASP A 72 5.28 -7.62 5.25
C ASP A 72 4.07 -6.69 5.22
N GLU A 73 3.40 -6.65 4.06
CA GLU A 73 2.24 -5.81 3.78
C GLU A 73 1.16 -5.86 4.87
N LEU A 74 0.78 -7.06 5.33
CA LEU A 74 -0.28 -7.20 6.34
C LEU A 74 0.18 -6.65 7.69
N VAL A 75 1.44 -6.92 8.07
CA VAL A 75 1.98 -6.45 9.35
C VAL A 75 2.18 -4.93 9.34
N SER A 76 2.71 -4.38 8.26
CA SER A 76 2.86 -2.93 8.10
C SER A 76 1.49 -2.23 8.16
N SER A 77 0.49 -2.72 7.42
CA SER A 77 -0.88 -2.19 7.47
C SER A 77 -1.49 -2.20 8.88
N LEU A 78 -1.32 -3.31 9.62
CA LEU A 78 -1.77 -3.43 11.00
C LEU A 78 -1.07 -2.43 11.93
N LEU A 79 0.24 -2.22 11.77
CA LEU A 79 0.97 -1.25 12.58
C LEU A 79 0.50 0.18 12.31
N VAL A 80 0.20 0.51 11.05
CA VAL A 80 -0.36 1.82 10.69
C VAL A 80 -1.74 2.02 11.30
N LEU A 81 -2.63 1.03 11.20
CA LEU A 81 -3.99 1.10 11.75
C LEU A 81 -4.02 1.41 13.26
N HIS A 82 -2.97 1.05 13.98
CA HIS A 82 -2.85 1.25 15.42
C HIS A 82 -1.88 2.38 15.82
N ASP A 83 -1.45 3.21 14.87
CA ASP A 83 -0.46 4.29 15.09
C ASP A 83 0.88 3.79 15.71
N LEU A 84 1.24 2.54 15.42
CA LEU A 84 2.45 1.87 15.91
C LEU A 84 3.56 1.81 14.86
N HIS A 85 3.30 2.26 13.64
CA HIS A 85 4.29 2.19 12.57
C HIS A 85 5.44 3.18 12.83
N PRO A 86 6.71 2.73 12.84
CA PRO A 86 7.85 3.59 13.17
C PRO A 86 8.22 4.59 12.07
N GLU A 87 7.91 4.25 10.81
CA GLU A 87 8.13 5.11 9.64
C GLU A 87 6.97 6.08 9.47
N ASP A 88 7.26 7.34 9.14
CA ASP A 88 6.27 8.34 8.76
C ASP A 88 5.60 8.01 7.41
N VAL A 89 4.50 8.69 7.12
CA VAL A 89 3.68 8.44 5.92
C VAL A 89 4.47 8.60 4.61
N HIS A 90 5.38 9.57 4.52
CA HIS A 90 6.16 9.79 3.31
C HIS A 90 7.18 8.68 3.09
N THR A 91 7.84 8.22 4.16
CA THR A 91 8.76 7.08 4.13
C THR A 91 8.04 5.81 3.69
N ARG A 92 6.83 5.55 4.20
CA ARG A 92 6.01 4.39 3.80
C ARG A 92 5.55 4.47 2.35
N ILE A 93 5.09 5.64 1.89
CA ILE A 93 4.71 5.87 0.49
C ILE A 93 5.91 5.60 -0.42
N ALA A 94 7.10 6.10 -0.09
CA ALA A 94 8.30 5.86 -0.88
C ALA A 94 8.61 4.37 -1.01
N ARG A 95 8.59 3.64 0.12
CA ARG A 95 8.77 2.18 0.14
C ARG A 95 7.75 1.45 -0.73
N ALA A 96 6.48 1.86 -0.66
CA ALA A 96 5.42 1.25 -1.45
C ALA A 96 5.62 1.46 -2.96
N LEU A 97 6.06 2.66 -3.36
CA LEU A 97 6.39 2.96 -4.75
C LEU A 97 7.60 2.15 -5.24
N ASP A 98 8.62 1.99 -4.39
CA ASP A 98 9.77 1.12 -4.68
C ASP A 98 9.35 -0.34 -4.86
N ALA A 99 8.45 -0.84 -4.00
CA ALA A 99 7.91 -2.20 -4.07
C ALA A 99 7.04 -2.42 -5.32
N ALA A 100 6.26 -1.42 -5.73
CA ALA A 100 5.45 -1.48 -6.94
C ALA A 100 6.30 -1.56 -8.22
N ALA A 101 7.57 -1.11 -8.15
CA ALA A 101 8.54 -1.11 -9.24
C ALA A 101 7.98 -0.55 -10.55
N GLN A 102 7.21 0.54 -10.44
CA GLN A 102 6.62 1.25 -11.58
C GLN A 102 7.46 2.49 -11.92
N PRO A 103 7.55 2.88 -13.21
CA PRO A 103 8.26 4.09 -13.62
C PRO A 103 7.41 5.33 -13.30
N VAL A 104 7.35 5.69 -12.01
CA VAL A 104 6.62 6.85 -11.50
C VAL A 104 7.48 7.68 -10.57
N GLU A 105 7.22 8.97 -10.54
CA GLU A 105 7.83 9.95 -9.65
C GLU A 105 6.77 10.49 -8.69
N LEU A 106 7.09 10.58 -7.40
CA LEU A 106 6.23 11.20 -6.40
C LEU A 106 6.21 12.72 -6.59
N VAL A 107 5.03 13.26 -6.92
CA VAL A 107 4.83 14.72 -7.02
C VAL A 107 4.44 15.30 -5.67
N GLY A 108 3.61 14.58 -4.90
CA GLY A 108 3.22 14.99 -3.56
C GLY A 108 2.11 14.11 -2.98
N PHE A 109 1.86 14.27 -1.68
CA PHE A 109 0.78 13.61 -0.96
C PHE A 109 -0.03 14.66 -0.21
N GLU A 110 -1.34 14.68 -0.45
CA GLU A 110 -2.29 15.56 0.23
C GLU A 110 -2.99 14.78 1.34
N GLU A 111 -2.44 14.85 2.55
CA GLU A 111 -2.87 14.02 3.69
C GLU A 111 -4.34 14.21 4.07
N ALA A 112 -4.84 15.46 4.06
CA ALA A 112 -6.24 15.75 4.38
C ALA A 112 -7.24 15.12 3.39
N ALA A 113 -6.84 14.94 2.13
CA ALA A 113 -7.65 14.30 1.10
C ALA A 113 -7.29 12.83 0.88
N GLY A 114 -6.21 12.33 1.49
CA GLY A 114 -5.65 11.00 1.20
C GLY A 114 -5.24 10.82 -0.27
N THR A 115 -4.94 11.89 -0.99
CA THR A 115 -4.66 11.85 -2.45
C THR A 115 -3.16 11.84 -2.72
N LEU A 116 -2.68 10.77 -3.36
CA LEU A 116 -1.30 10.61 -3.80
C LEU A 116 -1.14 11.07 -5.25
N ARG A 117 -0.31 12.09 -5.50
CA ARG A 117 -0.04 12.62 -6.84
C ARG A 117 1.26 12.06 -7.38
N LEU A 118 1.19 11.39 -8.53
CA LEU A 118 2.30 10.74 -9.19
C LEU A 118 2.43 11.21 -10.64
N ARG A 119 3.65 11.19 -11.15
CA ARG A 119 3.95 11.44 -12.56
C ARG A 119 4.58 10.20 -13.18
N SER A 120 4.08 9.73 -14.31
CA SER A 120 4.74 8.66 -15.06
C SER A 120 6.07 9.15 -15.65
N THR A 121 7.14 8.37 -15.49
CA THR A 121 8.47 8.62 -16.05
C THR A 121 8.82 7.66 -17.20
N ALA A 122 7.86 6.83 -17.65
CA ALA A 122 8.07 5.88 -18.73
C ALA A 122 8.47 6.58 -20.04
N THR A 123 9.75 6.45 -20.43
CA THR A 123 10.26 6.93 -21.71
C THR A 123 10.16 5.82 -22.76
N GLY A 124 9.17 5.93 -23.65
CA GLY A 124 9.11 5.14 -24.89
C GLY A 124 7.79 4.39 -25.09
N GLY A 125 7.13 4.68 -26.21
CA GLY A 125 5.94 3.96 -26.67
C GLY A 125 4.71 4.85 -26.75
N GLY A 126 4.63 5.67 -27.80
CA GLY A 126 3.42 6.41 -28.12
C GLY A 126 2.24 5.46 -28.33
N CYS A 127 1.34 5.43 -27.37
CA CYS A 127 -0.10 5.47 -27.52
C CYS A 127 -0.66 5.60 -26.11
N GLY A 128 -1.47 6.63 -25.83
CA GLY A 128 -2.27 6.70 -24.61
C GLY A 128 -3.36 5.63 -24.62
N CYS A 129 -3.00 4.34 -24.69
CA CYS A 129 -3.92 3.26 -24.44
C CYS A 129 -4.24 3.30 -22.94
N GLY A 130 -5.42 3.85 -22.60
CA GLY A 130 -5.90 3.96 -21.21
C GLY A 130 -5.71 2.66 -20.41
N SER A 131 -5.83 1.50 -21.07
CA SER A 131 -5.60 0.18 -20.48
C SER A 131 -4.24 -0.03 -19.81
N THR A 132 -3.16 0.55 -20.34
CA THR A 132 -1.81 0.39 -19.75
C THR A 132 -1.60 1.34 -18.59
N GLY A 133 -2.15 2.56 -18.67
CA GLY A 133 -2.13 3.52 -17.57
C GLY A 133 -2.98 3.07 -16.38
N ASP A 134 -4.15 2.51 -16.65
CA ASP A 134 -5.08 2.00 -15.63
C ASP A 134 -4.48 0.80 -14.90
N ALA A 135 -3.80 -0.12 -15.60
CA ALA A 135 -3.11 -1.25 -14.97
C ALA A 135 -1.95 -0.82 -14.07
N VAL A 136 -1.19 0.22 -14.47
CA VAL A 136 -0.12 0.80 -13.63
C VAL A 136 -0.71 1.48 -12.40
N ARG A 137 -1.77 2.29 -12.58
CA ARG A 137 -2.50 2.94 -11.49
C ARG A 137 -3.02 1.91 -10.49
N GLN A 138 -3.72 0.87 -10.95
CA GLN A 138 -4.27 -0.16 -10.07
C GLN A 138 -3.17 -0.85 -9.26
N ARG A 139 -2.06 -1.22 -9.89
CA ARG A 139 -0.93 -1.83 -9.17
C ARG A 139 -0.37 -0.90 -8.09
N ILE A 140 -0.26 0.39 -8.40
CA ILE A 140 0.20 1.39 -7.43
C ILE A 140 -0.82 1.52 -6.30
N GLU A 141 -2.11 1.63 -6.60
CA GLU A 141 -3.18 1.71 -5.59
C GLU A 141 -3.16 0.49 -4.66
N ASP A 142 -3.06 -0.72 -5.22
CA ASP A 142 -3.00 -1.96 -4.45
C ASP A 142 -1.75 -1.99 -3.54
N THR A 143 -0.58 -1.62 -4.08
CA THR A 143 0.69 -1.67 -3.33
C THR A 143 0.75 -0.57 -2.27
N VAL A 144 0.36 0.65 -2.62
CA VAL A 144 0.35 1.80 -1.70
C VAL A 144 -0.70 1.59 -0.63
N GLY A 145 -1.89 1.08 -0.95
CA GLY A 145 -2.92 0.78 0.05
C GLY A 145 -2.46 -0.26 1.09
N ALA A 146 -1.53 -1.14 0.73
CA ALA A 146 -0.97 -2.12 1.66
C ALA A 146 0.01 -1.51 2.69
N PHE A 147 0.84 -0.55 2.28
CA PHE A 147 1.90 0.03 3.13
C PHE A 147 1.56 1.43 3.69
N ALA A 148 0.64 2.15 3.05
CA ALA A 148 0.19 3.49 3.40
C ALA A 148 -1.33 3.57 3.24
N PRO A 149 -2.11 2.93 4.13
CA PRO A 149 -3.58 2.87 4.06
C PRO A 149 -4.27 4.25 4.16
N GLU A 150 -3.55 5.31 4.53
CA GLU A 150 -4.04 6.69 4.48
C GLU A 150 -4.19 7.22 3.05
N VAL A 151 -3.55 6.59 2.08
CA VAL A 151 -3.73 6.89 0.66
C VAL A 151 -5.01 6.22 0.18
N THR A 152 -6.04 7.03 -0.04
CA THR A 152 -7.37 6.57 -0.48
C THR A 152 -7.57 6.69 -1.98
N SER A 153 -6.73 7.50 -2.65
CA SER A 153 -6.77 7.66 -4.11
C SER A 153 -5.39 8.01 -4.67
N VAL A 154 -5.13 7.55 -5.89
CA VAL A 154 -3.92 7.88 -6.63
C VAL A 154 -4.31 8.72 -7.84
N ASP A 155 -3.60 9.82 -8.08
CA ASP A 155 -3.70 10.64 -9.28
C ASP A 155 -2.42 10.51 -10.10
N LEU A 156 -2.50 9.74 -11.19
CA LEU A 156 -1.36 9.47 -12.08
C LEU A 156 -1.44 10.35 -13.32
N ALA A 157 -0.52 11.32 -13.42
CA ALA A 157 -0.33 12.16 -14.60
C ALA A 157 0.60 11.50 -15.63
N ALA A 158 0.36 11.80 -16.91
CA ALA A 158 1.24 11.40 -18.01
C ALA A 158 2.60 12.13 -17.93
N ALA A 159 3.63 11.53 -18.53
CA ALA A 159 4.93 12.19 -18.69
C ALA A 159 4.79 13.46 -19.53
N ASP A 160 5.57 14.51 -19.21
CA ASP A 160 5.61 15.72 -20.03
C ASP A 160 6.04 15.39 -21.47
N PRO A 161 5.46 16.05 -22.50
CA PRO A 161 5.89 15.84 -23.88
C PRO A 161 7.38 16.17 -24.01
N GLN A 162 8.21 15.16 -24.31
CA GLN A 162 9.62 15.44 -24.59
C GLN A 162 9.72 16.37 -25.81
N PRO A 163 10.59 17.39 -25.76
CA PRO A 163 10.76 18.30 -26.89
C PRO A 163 11.11 17.50 -28.14
N THR A 164 10.35 17.72 -29.21
CA THR A 164 10.54 17.03 -30.50
C THR A 164 11.96 17.28 -30.97
N LEU A 165 12.82 16.26 -30.94
CA LEU A 165 14.18 16.35 -31.46
C LEU A 165 14.08 16.60 -32.97
N LEU A 166 14.29 17.85 -33.37
CA LEU A 166 14.41 18.23 -34.77
C LEU A 166 15.67 17.59 -35.32
N GLN A 167 15.50 16.55 -36.15
CA GLN A 167 16.63 15.97 -36.88
C GLN A 167 17.13 16.98 -37.91
N ILE A 168 18.27 17.62 -37.60
CA ILE A 168 18.98 18.44 -38.56
C ILE A 168 19.69 17.50 -39.52
N GLY A 169 19.04 17.19 -40.64
CA GLY A 169 19.67 16.46 -41.75
C GLY A 169 20.86 17.24 -42.30
N THR A 170 22.02 16.61 -42.39
CA THR A 170 23.21 17.18 -43.01
C THR A 170 22.96 17.41 -44.50
N ARG A 171 23.19 18.64 -44.95
CA ARG A 171 23.04 19.08 -46.35
C ARG A 171 23.82 18.15 -47.29
N PRO A 172 23.21 17.58 -48.35
CA PRO A 172 23.94 16.74 -49.29
C PRO A 172 24.99 17.56 -50.05
N GLN A 173 26.25 17.09 -50.03
CA GLN A 173 27.34 17.68 -50.82
C GLN A 173 27.10 17.47 -52.32
N THR A 174 27.03 18.56 -53.07
CA THR A 174 26.98 18.55 -54.54
C THR A 174 28.38 18.24 -55.09
N PRO A 175 28.57 17.20 -55.93
CA PRO A 175 29.87 16.93 -56.53
C PRO A 175 30.21 18.02 -57.56
N ALA A 176 31.40 18.60 -57.43
CA ALA A 176 31.95 19.54 -58.39
C ALA A 176 32.23 18.83 -59.72
N ARG A 177 31.69 19.36 -60.82
CA ARG A 177 32.05 18.93 -62.18
C ARG A 177 33.48 19.39 -62.49
N ALA A 178 34.39 18.44 -62.67
CA ALA A 178 35.66 18.69 -63.35
C ALA A 178 35.44 18.67 -64.87
N SER A 179 36.09 19.61 -65.55
CA SER A 179 36.08 19.81 -67.02
C SER A 179 36.82 18.72 -67.77
#